data_AF-A0A349H1D4-F1
#
_entry.id   AF-A0A349H1D4-F1
#
_cell.length_a   1.000
_cell.length_b   1.000
_cell.length_c   1.000
_cell.angle_alpha   90.00
_cell.angle_beta   90.00
_cell.angle_gamma   90.00
#
_symmetry.space_group_name_H-M   'P 1'
#
loop_
_entity.id
_entity.type
_entity.pdbx_description
1 polymer ?
#
loop_
_entity_poly.entity_id
_entity_poly.type
_entity_poly.pdbx_seq_one_letter_code
_entity_poly.pdbx_strand_id
1 'polypeptide(L)'
;MSGMTLTTDRFARALHGLGARQQDDLPVWTLVPRFFSRGNFDQRREGLLHTLCSQAHPLFLTIDPTDVDGQVMANWEPIAPNMWRFPEKCEQIDIHEWTQVGNWILYSCAHYISYDVLGACDLRKASHVLQLVTDNDMSFLVAAFHDNTLWTVAVNPRLSGTHEYA
;
A
#
# COMPACT_ATOMS: atom_id res chain seq x y z
N MET A 1 12.73 -14.45 15.91
CA MET A 1 11.70 -13.42 16.16
C MET A 1 10.54 -13.74 15.24
N SER A 2 9.40 -14.18 15.76
CA SER A 2 8.23 -14.51 14.94
C SER A 2 7.60 -13.21 14.46
N GLY A 3 7.86 -12.85 13.20
CA GLY A 3 7.08 -11.80 12.53
C GLY A 3 5.61 -12.23 12.52
N MET A 4 4.72 -11.37 12.99
CA MET A 4 3.29 -11.58 12.83
C MET A 4 2.98 -11.58 11.34
N THR A 5 2.66 -12.74 10.76
CA THR A 5 2.14 -12.81 9.40
C THR A 5 0.80 -12.08 9.36
N LEU A 6 0.71 -11.03 8.56
CA LEU A 6 -0.56 -10.41 8.20
C LEU A 6 -1.41 -11.45 7.50
N THR A 7 -2.38 -12.04 8.21
CA THR A 7 -3.36 -12.90 7.56
C THR A 7 -4.32 -12.02 6.76
N THR A 8 -4.68 -12.46 5.55
CA THR A 8 -5.64 -11.73 4.69
C THR A 8 -6.92 -11.41 5.46
N ASP A 9 -7.35 -12.27 6.38
CA ASP A 9 -8.56 -12.05 7.20
C ASP A 9 -8.47 -10.91 8.21
N ARG A 10 -7.30 -10.68 8.84
CA ARG A 10 -7.13 -9.53 9.74
C ARG A 10 -7.12 -8.24 8.93
N PHE A 11 -6.48 -8.28 7.77
CA PHE A 11 -6.37 -7.15 6.90
C PHE A 11 -7.71 -6.79 6.25
N ALA A 12 -8.44 -7.77 5.74
CA ALA A 12 -9.80 -7.61 5.21
C ALA A 12 -10.74 -7.01 6.26
N ARG A 13 -10.65 -7.45 7.53
CA ARG A 13 -11.44 -6.84 8.62
C ARG A 13 -11.08 -5.38 8.88
N ALA A 14 -9.79 -5.04 8.89
CA ALA A 14 -9.35 -3.64 9.02
C ALA A 14 -9.89 -2.79 7.87
N LEU A 15 -9.80 -3.28 6.63
CA LEU A 15 -10.33 -2.64 5.43
C LEU A 15 -11.86 -2.48 5.47
N HIS A 16 -12.61 -3.50 5.90
CA HIS A 16 -14.05 -3.38 6.11
C HIS A 16 -14.41 -2.32 7.14
N GLY A 17 -13.64 -2.20 8.24
CA GLY A 17 -13.81 -1.14 9.24
C GLY A 17 -13.57 0.28 8.71
N LEU A 18 -12.85 0.40 7.58
CA LEU A 18 -12.63 1.66 6.84
C LEU A 18 -13.70 1.93 5.78
N GLY A 19 -14.66 1.02 5.60
CA GLY A 19 -15.65 1.09 4.52
C GLY A 19 -15.08 0.74 3.15
N ALA A 20 -13.98 0.00 3.10
CA ALA A 20 -13.41 -0.48 1.85
C ALA A 20 -14.37 -1.45 1.16
N ARG A 21 -14.39 -1.42 -0.17
CA ARG A 21 -15.19 -2.32 -1.01
C ARG A 21 -14.28 -3.29 -1.73
N GLN A 22 -14.50 -4.58 -1.53
CA GLN A 22 -13.81 -5.61 -2.30
C GLN A 22 -14.25 -5.55 -3.77
N GLN A 23 -13.31 -5.78 -4.69
CA GLN A 23 -13.54 -5.75 -6.13
C GLN A 23 -13.60 -7.17 -6.69
N ASP A 24 -14.67 -7.50 -7.42
CA ASP A 24 -14.81 -8.74 -8.21
C ASP A 24 -14.48 -10.04 -7.46
N ASP A 25 -14.76 -10.09 -6.15
CA ASP A 25 -14.42 -11.20 -5.24
C ASP A 25 -12.90 -11.52 -5.16
N LEU A 26 -12.05 -10.63 -5.67
CA LEU A 26 -10.60 -10.71 -5.59
C LEU A 26 -10.08 -10.09 -4.29
N PRO A 27 -8.87 -10.44 -3.80
CA PRO A 27 -8.24 -9.81 -2.64
C PRO A 27 -7.69 -8.40 -2.99
N VAL A 28 -8.57 -7.59 -3.57
CA VAL A 28 -8.36 -6.21 -3.96
C VAL A 28 -9.53 -5.39 -3.44
N TRP A 29 -9.23 -4.27 -2.78
CA TRP A 29 -10.20 -3.40 -2.16
C TRP A 29 -10.00 -1.95 -2.61
N THR A 30 -11.10 -1.24 -2.73
CA THR A 30 -11.13 0.21 -2.91
C THR A 30 -11.53 0.88 -1.61
N LEU A 31 -10.68 1.76 -1.06
CA LEU A 31 -11.09 2.68 -0.01
C LEU A 31 -11.59 3.97 -0.66
N VAL A 32 -12.78 4.39 -0.25
CA VAL A 32 -13.41 5.65 -0.66
C VAL A 32 -13.93 6.38 0.59
N PRO A 33 -13.89 7.73 0.61
CA PRO A 33 -14.36 8.51 1.74
C PRO A 33 -15.89 8.53 1.69
N ARG A 34 -16.56 7.53 2.25
CA ARG A 34 -18.03 7.45 2.12
C ARG A 34 -18.83 7.79 3.37
N PHE A 35 -18.27 7.77 4.58
CA PHE A 35 -19.09 7.85 5.79
C PHE A 35 -18.44 8.53 7.00
N PHE A 36 -17.31 9.19 6.83
CA PHE A 36 -16.58 9.83 7.92
C PHE A 36 -16.44 11.33 7.65
N SER A 37 -16.45 12.15 8.71
CA SER A 37 -15.87 13.49 8.63
C SER A 37 -14.42 13.35 8.16
N ARG A 38 -13.98 14.15 7.17
CA ARG A 38 -12.66 14.01 6.50
C ARG A 38 -11.53 13.60 7.46
N GLY A 39 -11.36 14.31 8.59
CA GLY A 39 -10.29 14.02 9.56
C GLY A 39 -10.31 12.63 10.22
N ASN A 40 -11.48 12.01 10.43
CA ASN A 40 -11.56 10.65 10.99
C ASN A 40 -11.25 9.58 9.92
N PHE A 41 -11.48 9.89 8.64
CA PHE A 41 -11.09 9.00 7.55
C PHE A 41 -9.58 8.97 7.37
N ASP A 42 -8.94 10.14 7.35
CA ASP A 42 -7.51 10.29 7.12
C ASP A 42 -6.71 9.60 8.24
N GLN A 43 -7.06 9.85 9.50
CA GLN A 43 -6.42 9.21 10.64
C GLN A 43 -6.50 7.67 10.58
N ARG A 44 -7.64 7.11 10.17
CA ARG A 44 -7.79 5.65 10.09
C ARG A 44 -7.04 5.06 8.90
N ARG A 45 -6.95 5.79 7.78
CA ARG A 45 -6.14 5.41 6.60
C ARG A 45 -4.65 5.40 6.92
N GLU A 46 -4.16 6.43 7.63
CA GLU A 46 -2.79 6.48 8.13
C GLU A 46 -2.52 5.34 9.14
N GLY A 47 -3.49 5.02 10.01
CA GLY A 47 -3.38 3.89 10.92
C GLY A 47 -3.25 2.53 10.20
N LEU A 48 -3.93 2.36 9.06
CA LEU A 48 -3.76 1.19 8.20
C LEU A 48 -2.33 1.12 7.63
N LEU A 49 -1.83 2.23 7.08
CA LEU A 49 -0.47 2.30 6.54
C LEU A 49 0.58 2.04 7.62
N HIS A 50 0.43 2.64 8.80
CA HIS A 50 1.32 2.39 9.93
C HIS A 50 1.34 0.90 10.34
N THR A 51 0.18 0.24 10.32
CA THR A 51 0.09 -1.21 10.58
C THR A 51 0.80 -2.03 9.50
N LEU A 52 0.61 -1.69 8.23
CA LEU A 52 1.29 -2.34 7.11
C LEU A 52 2.80 -2.16 7.17
N CYS A 53 3.25 -0.91 7.35
CA CYS A 53 4.66 -0.56 7.36
C CYS A 53 5.43 -1.19 8.52
N SER A 54 4.75 -1.50 9.63
CA SER A 54 5.38 -2.15 10.80
C SER A 54 5.42 -3.68 10.71
N GLN A 55 4.71 -4.28 9.77
CA GLN A 55 4.51 -5.74 9.71
C GLN A 55 5.16 -6.40 8.50
N ALA A 56 5.56 -5.64 7.49
CA ALA A 56 6.21 -6.18 6.30
C ALA A 56 7.45 -5.38 5.94
N HIS A 57 8.54 -6.09 5.61
CA HIS A 57 9.76 -5.52 5.03
C HIS A 57 10.36 -6.53 4.04
N PRO A 58 11.08 -6.09 2.99
CA PRO A 58 11.31 -4.69 2.61
C PRO A 58 10.04 -3.95 2.18
N LEU A 59 10.08 -2.62 2.23
CA LEU A 59 9.03 -1.73 1.76
C LEU A 59 9.62 -0.73 0.77
N PHE A 60 8.84 -0.44 -0.26
CA PHE A 60 9.21 0.50 -1.29
C PHE A 60 8.07 1.47 -1.54
N LEU A 61 8.42 2.73 -1.73
CA LEU A 61 7.48 3.76 -2.12
C LEU A 61 7.89 4.37 -3.45
N THR A 62 6.90 4.50 -4.32
CA THR A 62 6.98 5.32 -5.55
C THR A 62 6.02 6.48 -5.40
N ILE A 63 6.46 7.69 -5.72
CA ILE A 63 5.60 8.89 -5.74
C ILE A 63 5.71 9.54 -7.11
N ASP A 64 4.65 10.16 -7.63
CA ASP A 64 4.77 10.98 -8.82
C ASP A 64 5.73 12.18 -8.56
N PRO A 65 6.71 12.46 -9.45
CA PRO A 65 7.75 13.49 -9.29
C PRO A 65 7.26 14.92 -9.00
N THR A 66 5.97 15.19 -9.13
CA THR A 66 5.46 16.55 -9.21
C THR A 66 5.42 17.31 -7.88
N ASP A 67 5.36 16.64 -6.72
CA ASP A 67 4.94 17.33 -5.48
C ASP A 67 5.66 16.91 -4.16
N VAL A 68 6.80 16.19 -4.20
CA VAL A 68 7.47 15.76 -2.95
C VAL A 68 8.45 16.81 -2.44
N ASP A 69 8.17 17.37 -1.26
CA ASP A 69 9.19 18.10 -0.49
C ASP A 69 10.32 17.13 -0.08
N GLY A 70 11.54 17.42 -0.52
CA GLY A 70 12.73 16.63 -0.22
C GLY A 70 13.00 16.46 1.28
N GLN A 71 12.41 17.29 2.14
CA GLN A 71 12.49 17.12 3.60
C GLN A 71 11.73 15.89 4.11
N VAL A 72 10.58 15.55 3.52
CA VAL A 72 9.76 14.38 3.95
C VAL A 72 10.50 13.06 3.68
N MET A 73 11.27 13.02 2.59
CA MET A 73 12.00 11.82 2.16
C MET A 73 13.45 11.77 2.65
N ALA A 74 13.89 12.75 3.45
CA ALA A 74 15.31 12.91 3.81
C ALA A 74 15.91 11.69 4.53
N ASN A 75 15.08 10.92 5.25
CA ASN A 75 15.49 9.75 6.01
C ASN A 75 15.38 8.43 5.23
N TRP A 76 14.92 8.48 3.98
CA TRP A 76 14.61 7.29 3.19
C TRP A 76 15.72 7.01 2.18
N GLU A 77 15.97 5.74 1.87
CA GLU A 77 17.03 5.37 0.94
C GLU A 77 16.54 5.56 -0.51
N PRO A 78 17.08 6.51 -1.29
CA PRO A 78 16.70 6.64 -2.69
C PRO A 78 17.26 5.46 -3.50
N ILE A 79 16.41 4.81 -4.28
CA ILE A 79 16.80 3.63 -5.10
C ILE A 79 16.85 4.00 -6.57
N ALA A 80 15.88 4.79 -7.02
CA ALA A 80 15.74 5.23 -8.40
C ALA A 80 15.00 6.59 -8.41
N PRO A 81 14.92 7.29 -9.55
CA PRO A 81 14.10 8.50 -9.64
C PRO A 81 12.69 8.23 -9.16
N ASN A 82 12.23 9.05 -8.20
CA ASN A 82 10.89 8.97 -7.62
C ASN A 82 10.57 7.67 -6.87
N MET A 83 11.61 6.95 -6.44
CA MET A 83 11.50 5.69 -5.73
C MET A 83 12.43 5.62 -4.53
N TRP A 84 11.86 5.21 -3.41
CA TRP A 84 12.56 5.13 -2.14
C TRP A 84 12.32 3.80 -1.46
N ARG A 85 13.32 3.31 -0.74
CA ARG A 85 13.16 2.25 0.25
C ARG A 85 12.67 2.88 1.53
N PHE A 86 11.60 2.32 2.07
CA PHE A 86 11.08 2.71 3.37
C PHE A 86 12.04 2.24 4.48
N PRO A 87 12.33 3.07 5.49
CA PRO A 87 13.12 2.64 6.64
C PRO A 87 12.38 1.57 7.45
N GLU A 88 13.13 0.71 8.16
CA GLU A 88 12.54 -0.32 9.04
C GLU A 88 11.70 0.27 10.19
N LYS A 89 12.00 1.52 10.57
CA LYS A 89 11.24 2.29 11.54
C LYS A 89 10.82 3.58 10.85
N CYS A 90 9.52 3.72 10.63
CA CYS A 90 8.94 4.93 10.08
C CYS A 90 8.01 5.54 11.13
N GLU A 91 8.12 6.84 11.32
CA GLU A 91 7.27 7.55 12.26
C GLU A 91 5.92 7.85 11.61
N GLN A 92 4.88 7.99 12.43
CA GLN A 92 3.55 8.33 11.93
C GLN A 92 3.54 9.68 11.19
N ILE A 93 4.42 10.61 11.57
CA ILE A 93 4.54 11.91 10.93
C ILE A 93 5.02 11.79 9.48
N ASP A 94 6.00 10.92 9.21
CA ASP A 94 6.45 10.64 7.84
C ASP A 94 5.26 10.16 7.00
N ILE A 95 4.47 9.22 7.55
CA ILE A 95 3.28 8.66 6.89
C ILE A 95 2.25 9.74 6.56
N HIS A 96 1.97 10.61 7.53
CA HIS A 96 1.04 11.71 7.36
C HIS A 96 1.49 12.64 6.22
N GLU A 97 2.78 13.01 6.18
CA GLU A 97 3.31 13.98 5.22
C GLU A 97 3.27 13.46 3.78
N TRP A 98 3.77 12.26 3.50
CA TRP A 98 3.82 11.77 2.11
C TRP A 98 2.43 11.43 1.56
N THR A 99 1.48 11.04 2.42
CA THR A 99 0.11 10.81 1.97
C THR A 99 -0.59 12.10 1.54
N GLN A 100 -0.10 13.29 1.91
CA GLN A 100 -0.61 14.58 1.42
C GLN A 100 -0.19 14.88 -0.04
N VAL A 101 0.89 14.26 -0.53
CA VAL A 101 1.44 14.54 -1.87
C VAL A 101 0.50 14.07 -2.99
N GLY A 102 -0.32 13.04 -2.74
CA GLY A 102 -1.13 12.38 -3.77
C GLY A 102 -0.27 11.56 -4.74
N ASN A 103 -0.91 10.72 -5.55
CA ASN A 103 -0.26 9.87 -6.56
C ASN A 103 0.96 9.08 -6.07
N TRP A 104 0.71 8.00 -5.34
CA TRP A 104 1.77 7.19 -4.77
C TRP A 104 1.43 5.70 -4.79
N ILE A 105 2.47 4.87 -4.73
CA ILE A 105 2.37 3.40 -4.67
C ILE A 105 3.33 2.91 -3.59
N LEU A 106 2.79 2.30 -2.54
CA LEU A 106 3.50 1.60 -1.48
C LEU A 106 3.34 0.09 -1.68
N TYR A 107 4.43 -0.65 -1.62
CA TYR A 107 4.37 -2.11 -1.71
C TYR A 107 5.47 -2.76 -0.88
N SER A 108 5.24 -4.02 -0.51
CA SER A 108 6.26 -4.86 0.14
C SER A 108 6.65 -6.00 -0.79
N CYS A 109 7.95 -6.14 -1.04
CA CYS A 109 8.53 -7.13 -1.96
C CYS A 109 9.99 -7.39 -1.58
N ALA A 110 10.58 -8.51 -2.00
CA ALA A 110 12.01 -8.78 -1.81
C ALA A 110 12.92 -7.81 -2.59
N HIS A 111 12.42 -7.28 -3.71
CA HIS A 111 13.16 -6.41 -4.63
C HIS A 111 12.29 -5.22 -5.05
N TYR A 112 12.93 -4.11 -5.46
CA TYR A 112 12.18 -2.98 -6.01
C TYR A 112 11.64 -3.33 -7.40
N ILE A 113 10.50 -2.75 -7.76
CA ILE A 113 9.82 -2.95 -9.04
C ILE A 113 9.99 -1.66 -9.82
N SER A 114 10.47 -1.73 -11.05
CA SER A 114 10.72 -0.51 -11.82
C SER A 114 9.44 0.28 -12.07
N TYR A 115 9.60 1.60 -12.18
CA TYR A 115 8.49 2.50 -12.50
C TYR A 115 7.76 2.10 -13.79
N ASP A 116 8.48 1.59 -14.81
CA ASP A 116 7.88 1.14 -16.06
C ASP A 116 6.89 -0.02 -15.86
N VAL A 117 7.22 -0.98 -14.98
CA VAL A 117 6.34 -2.11 -14.67
C VAL A 117 5.11 -1.62 -13.89
N LEU A 118 5.30 -0.74 -12.91
CA LEU A 118 4.21 -0.15 -12.14
C LEU A 118 3.30 0.72 -13.01
N GLY A 119 3.88 1.54 -13.89
CA GLY A 119 3.17 2.45 -14.78
C GLY A 119 2.44 1.76 -15.94
N ALA A 120 2.87 0.56 -16.33
CA ALA A 120 2.14 -0.28 -17.28
C ALA A 120 0.89 -0.94 -16.66
N CYS A 121 0.80 -0.98 -15.33
CA CYS A 121 -0.33 -1.58 -14.63
C CYS A 121 -1.50 -0.59 -14.50
N ASP A 122 -2.70 -0.98 -14.96
CA ASP A 122 -3.92 -0.23 -14.67
C ASP A 122 -4.37 -0.53 -13.24
N LEU A 123 -3.86 0.25 -12.29
CA LEU A 123 -4.07 0.08 -10.86
C LEU A 123 -5.52 0.36 -10.39
N ARG A 124 -6.43 0.67 -11.31
CA ARG A 124 -7.88 0.75 -11.08
C ARG A 124 -8.60 -0.57 -11.34
N LYS A 125 -7.96 -1.51 -12.06
CA LYS A 125 -8.52 -2.82 -12.40
C LYS A 125 -8.00 -3.89 -11.44
N ALA A 126 -8.92 -4.49 -10.69
CA ALA A 126 -8.62 -5.53 -9.71
C ALA A 126 -7.73 -6.65 -10.26
N SER A 127 -8.08 -7.16 -11.45
CA SER A 127 -7.34 -8.24 -12.11
C SER A 127 -5.90 -7.87 -12.44
N HIS A 128 -5.66 -6.65 -12.90
CA HIS A 128 -4.31 -6.17 -13.23
C HIS A 128 -3.47 -5.99 -11.95
N VAL A 129 -4.06 -5.39 -10.91
CA VAL A 129 -3.38 -5.20 -9.62
C VAL A 129 -3.02 -6.54 -8.99
N LEU A 130 -3.96 -7.49 -8.98
CA LEU A 130 -3.72 -8.82 -8.43
C LEU A 130 -2.63 -9.56 -9.21
N GLN A 131 -2.67 -9.49 -10.54
CA GLN A 131 -1.62 -10.07 -11.36
C GLN A 131 -0.25 -9.45 -11.03
N LEU A 132 -0.15 -8.12 -10.95
CA LEU A 132 1.09 -7.43 -10.59
C LEU A 132 1.62 -7.89 -9.23
N VAL A 133 0.75 -7.94 -8.21
CA VAL A 133 1.10 -8.39 -6.85
C VAL A 133 1.57 -9.83 -6.84
N THR A 134 0.92 -10.69 -7.62
CA THR A 134 1.20 -12.13 -7.66
C THR A 134 2.45 -12.47 -8.46
N ASP A 135 2.65 -11.84 -9.61
CA ASP A 135 3.78 -12.10 -10.52
C ASP A 135 5.11 -11.63 -9.93
N ASN A 136 5.07 -10.70 -8.97
CA ASN A 136 6.24 -10.14 -8.31
C ASN A 136 6.38 -10.57 -6.84
N ASP A 137 5.58 -11.55 -6.39
CA ASP A 137 5.57 -12.04 -5.00
C ASP A 137 5.52 -10.91 -3.95
N MET A 138 4.75 -9.85 -4.24
CA MET A 138 4.55 -8.77 -3.29
C MET A 138 3.71 -9.29 -2.12
N SER A 139 3.96 -8.85 -0.89
CA SER A 139 3.05 -9.17 0.22
C SER A 139 1.74 -8.38 0.09
N PHE A 140 1.85 -7.11 -0.28
CA PHE A 140 0.74 -6.22 -0.55
C PHE A 140 1.16 -5.09 -1.49
N LEU A 141 0.15 -4.40 -2.02
CA LEU A 141 0.27 -3.13 -2.72
C LEU A 141 -0.83 -2.18 -2.24
N VAL A 142 -0.47 -0.93 -1.99
CA VAL A 142 -1.40 0.18 -1.75
C VAL A 142 -1.05 1.28 -2.73
N ALA A 143 -2.03 1.73 -3.50
CA ALA A 143 -1.87 2.83 -4.44
C ALA A 143 -2.94 3.89 -4.20
N ALA A 144 -2.52 5.16 -4.12
CA ALA A 144 -3.42 6.29 -4.11
C ALA A 144 -3.32 7.05 -5.42
N PHE A 145 -4.47 7.37 -6.03
CA PHE A 145 -4.54 8.12 -7.28
C PHE A 145 -5.17 9.50 -7.05
N HIS A 146 -4.70 10.46 -7.84
CA HIS A 146 -5.17 11.84 -7.91
C HIS A 146 -5.09 12.57 -6.56
N ASP A 147 -6.20 13.16 -6.13
CA ASP A 147 -6.40 13.95 -4.91
C ASP A 147 -6.41 13.12 -3.63
N ASN A 148 -5.77 11.94 -3.66
CA ASN A 148 -5.69 11.01 -2.55
C ASN A 148 -7.09 10.55 -2.05
N THR A 149 -8.15 10.69 -2.86
CA THR A 149 -9.50 10.29 -2.44
C THR A 149 -9.74 8.80 -2.50
N LEU A 150 -9.14 8.12 -3.48
CA LEU A 150 -9.35 6.70 -3.73
C LEU A 150 -8.04 5.94 -3.56
N TRP A 151 -8.05 4.93 -2.69
CA TRP A 151 -6.94 4.00 -2.56
C TRP A 151 -7.34 2.64 -3.08
N THR A 152 -6.49 2.06 -3.93
CA THR A 152 -6.51 0.64 -4.26
C THR A 152 -5.58 -0.08 -3.30
N VAL A 153 -6.08 -1.13 -2.66
CA VAL A 153 -5.30 -1.97 -1.76
C VAL A 153 -5.41 -3.41 -2.24
N ALA A 154 -4.30 -4.12 -2.38
CA ALA A 154 -4.27 -5.53 -2.75
C ALA A 154 -3.34 -6.31 -1.82
N VAL A 155 -3.73 -7.54 -1.50
CA VAL A 155 -2.92 -8.48 -0.72
C VAL A 155 -2.67 -9.71 -1.55
N ASN A 156 -1.46 -10.26 -1.44
CA ASN A 156 -1.14 -11.49 -2.14
C ASN A 156 -1.79 -12.69 -1.44
N PRO A 157 -2.70 -13.41 -2.12
CA PRO A 157 -3.37 -14.56 -1.53
C PRO A 157 -2.41 -15.73 -1.29
N ARG A 158 -1.27 -15.79 -2.00
CA ARG A 158 -0.28 -16.87 -1.84
C ARG A 158 0.51 -16.77 -0.53
N LEU A 159 0.69 -15.57 0.00
CA LEU A 159 1.56 -15.30 1.15
C LEU A 159 0.79 -15.18 2.47
N SER A 160 -0.54 -15.15 2.42
CA SER A 160 -1.39 -14.74 3.54
C SER A 160 -1.85 -15.88 4.46
N GLY A 161 -1.26 -17.07 4.33
CA GLY A 161 -1.38 -18.12 5.34
C GLY A 161 -2.79 -18.67 5.48
N THR A 162 -3.36 -19.19 4.40
CA THR A 162 -4.29 -20.33 4.43
C THR A 162 -3.85 -21.33 3.38
N HIS A 163 -2.79 -22.07 3.69
CA HIS A 163 -2.57 -23.36 3.05
C HIS A 163 -3.42 -24.40 3.78
N GLU A 164 -4.69 -24.50 3.42
CA GLU A 164 -5.32 -25.81 3.31
C GLU A 164 -5.10 -26.27 1.87
N TYR A 165 -3.95 -26.93 1.63
CA TYR A 165 -3.82 -27.77 0.45
C TYR A 165 -4.63 -29.04 0.71
N ALA A 166 -5.63 -29.29 -0.13
CA ALA A 166 -6.24 -30.60 -0.29
C ALA A 166 -5.26 -31.59 -0.92
#